data_AF-A0A925V3A8-F1
#
_entry.id   AF-A0A925V3A8-F1
#
_cell.length_a   1.000
_cell.length_b   1.000
_cell.length_c   1.000
_cell.angle_alpha   90.00
_cell.angle_beta   90.00
_cell.angle_gamma   90.00
#
_symmetry.space_group_name_H-M   'P 1'
#
loop_
_entity.id
_entity.type
_entity.pdbx_description
1 polymer ?
#
loop_
_entity_poly.entity_id
_entity_poly.type
_entity_poly.pdbx_seq_one_letter_code
_entity_poly.pdbx_strand_id
1 'polypeptide(L)'
;SRIFVGEPRPLRGDRAMVVATPDGRELSAAVDDDGAAVFRETFTPGHYTVRDGDQRSTFVVEVDPRESDTHWQEIATNDSEASGRVAVAVPRWRMLVLLIALLLAIESLLRRVRGREHERPD
;
A
#
# COMPACT_ATOMS: atom_id res chain seq x y z
N SER A 1 -6.61 -6.70 -18.84
CA SER A 1 -5.34 -7.02 -19.51
C SER A 1 -4.23 -6.37 -18.71
N ARG A 2 -3.14 -7.09 -18.46
CA ARG A 2 -1.89 -6.47 -17.99
C ARG A 2 -1.28 -5.67 -19.13
N ILE A 3 -0.60 -4.57 -18.82
CA ILE A 3 0.09 -3.72 -19.78
C ILE A 3 1.52 -3.60 -19.32
N PHE A 4 2.45 -3.89 -20.21
CA PHE A 4 3.87 -3.75 -19.92
C PHE A 4 4.39 -2.37 -20.34
N VAL A 5 5.53 -1.99 -19.76
CA VAL A 5 6.22 -0.75 -20.12
C VAL A 5 6.43 -0.68 -21.64
N GLY A 6 6.03 0.45 -22.23
CA GLY A 6 6.14 0.68 -23.68
C GLY A 6 5.02 0.06 -24.53
N GLU A 7 4.14 -0.76 -23.95
CA GLU A 7 2.98 -1.27 -24.67
C GLU A 7 1.88 -0.20 -24.78
N PRO A 8 1.30 0.02 -25.98
CA PRO A 8 0.21 0.95 -26.15
C PRO A 8 -1.09 0.44 -25.50
N ARG A 9 -1.80 1.33 -24.83
CA ARG A 9 -3.09 1.06 -24.19
C ARG A 9 -4.25 1.61 -25.03
N PRO A 10 -5.14 0.77 -25.58
CA PRO A 10 -6.39 1.24 -26.15
C PRO A 10 -7.34 1.74 -25.06
N LEU A 11 -7.74 3.00 -25.17
CA LEU A 11 -8.73 3.66 -24.33
C LEU A 11 -10.01 3.86 -25.16
N ARG A 12 -11.15 3.91 -24.47
CA ARG A 12 -12.44 4.27 -25.05
C ARG A 12 -13.04 5.38 -24.22
N GLY A 13 -13.57 6.40 -24.90
CA GLY A 13 -14.20 7.55 -24.27
C GLY A 13 -14.89 8.40 -25.32
N ASP A 14 -15.78 9.29 -24.87
CA ASP A 14 -16.62 10.09 -25.76
C ASP A 14 -15.97 11.44 -26.12
N ARG A 15 -14.83 11.76 -25.50
CA ARG A 15 -14.09 13.03 -25.62
C ARG A 15 -12.63 12.85 -25.21
N ALA A 16 -11.82 13.88 -25.45
CA ALA A 16 -10.43 13.91 -25.00
C ALA A 16 -10.30 13.53 -23.52
N MET A 17 -9.47 12.51 -23.26
CA MET A 17 -9.25 11.97 -21.92
C MET A 17 -7.96 12.54 -21.33
N VAL A 18 -7.95 12.76 -20.02
CA VAL A 18 -6.74 13.13 -19.28
C VAL A 18 -6.21 11.92 -18.55
N VAL A 19 -4.95 11.57 -18.81
CA VAL A 19 -4.25 10.45 -18.17
C VAL A 19 -3.22 11.01 -17.20
N ALA A 20 -3.43 10.78 -15.90
CA ALA A 20 -2.45 11.08 -14.87
C ALA A 20 -1.48 9.89 -14.71
N THR A 21 -0.20 10.16 -14.83
CA THR A 21 0.90 9.21 -14.74
C THR A 21 1.34 9.00 -13.27
N PRO A 22 2.09 7.92 -12.97
CA PRO A 22 2.56 7.64 -11.60
C PRO A 22 3.48 8.72 -11.02
N ASP A 23 4.20 9.44 -11.88
CA ASP A 23 5.07 10.56 -11.51
C ASP A 23 4.34 11.91 -11.37
N GLY A 24 3.01 11.91 -11.53
CA GLY A 24 2.15 13.08 -11.32
C GLY A 24 2.00 14.01 -12.53
N ARG A 25 2.49 13.62 -13.71
CA ARG A 25 2.20 14.35 -14.97
C ARG A 25 0.79 14.05 -15.45
N GLU A 26 0.19 14.99 -16.17
CA GLU A 26 -1.08 14.82 -16.84
C GLU A 26 -0.87 14.91 -18.35
N LEU A 27 -1.35 13.89 -19.07
CA LEU A 27 -1.18 13.75 -20.51
C LEU A 27 -2.54 13.61 -21.17
N SER A 28 -2.75 14.30 -22.28
CA SER A 28 -4.00 14.23 -23.04
C SER A 28 -3.96 13.05 -24.01
N ALA A 29 -4.99 12.22 -23.99
CA ALA A 29 -5.23 11.19 -25.01
C ALA A 29 -6.37 11.68 -25.92
N ALA A 30 -6.00 12.06 -27.14
CA ALA A 30 -6.96 12.44 -28.17
C ALA A 30 -7.75 11.21 -28.64
N VAL A 31 -9.06 11.39 -28.80
CA VAL A 31 -9.99 10.37 -29.27
C VAL A 31 -10.22 10.58 -30.76
N ASP A 32 -10.29 9.49 -31.52
CA ASP A 32 -10.66 9.50 -32.94
C ASP A 32 -12.18 9.64 -33.13
N ASP A 33 -12.62 9.72 -34.39
CA ASP A 33 -14.03 9.89 -34.75
C ASP A 33 -14.91 8.70 -34.30
N ASP A 34 -14.31 7.55 -33.95
CA ASP A 34 -14.97 6.33 -33.50
C ASP A 34 -14.99 6.17 -31.96
N GLY A 35 -14.53 7.18 -31.20
CA GLY A 35 -14.51 7.12 -29.73
C GLY A 35 -13.35 6.29 -29.16
N ALA A 36 -12.36 5.95 -30.00
CA ALA A 36 -11.17 5.21 -29.60
C ALA A 36 -9.95 6.13 -29.44
N ALA A 37 -9.13 5.86 -28.43
CA ALA A 37 -7.85 6.52 -28.26
C ALA A 37 -6.76 5.47 -28.00
N VAL A 38 -5.53 5.76 -28.40
CA VAL A 38 -4.38 4.91 -28.10
C VAL A 38 -3.39 5.71 -27.26
N PHE A 39 -3.27 5.35 -25.99
CA PHE A 39 -2.30 5.94 -25.09
C PHE A 39 -0.97 5.19 -25.17
N ARG A 40 0.09 5.90 -25.55
CA ARG A 40 1.43 5.30 -25.81
C ARG A 40 2.46 5.62 -24.73
N GLU A 41 2.17 6.58 -23.85
CA GLU A 41 3.09 7.10 -22.84
C GLU A 41 3.10 6.21 -21.59
N THR A 42 3.41 4.92 -21.78
CA THR A 42 3.44 3.88 -20.75
C THR A 42 4.88 3.56 -20.31
N PHE A 43 5.77 4.56 -20.30
CA PHE A 43 7.20 4.37 -20.02
C PHE A 43 7.54 4.26 -18.53
N THR A 44 6.63 4.68 -17.65
CA THR A 44 6.84 4.61 -16.19
C THR A 44 5.96 3.51 -15.60
N PRO A 45 6.51 2.52 -14.88
CA PRO A 45 5.68 1.51 -14.22
C PRO A 45 4.87 2.12 -13.07
N GLY A 46 3.66 1.60 -12.85
CA GLY A 46 2.79 2.03 -11.76
C GLY A 46 1.33 2.23 -12.17
N HIS A 47 0.58 2.94 -11.32
CA HIS A 47 -0.84 3.20 -11.51
C HIS A 47 -1.08 4.48 -12.32
N TYR A 48 -1.83 4.35 -13.40
CA TYR A 48 -2.29 5.47 -14.22
C TYR A 48 -3.78 5.68 -13.97
N THR A 49 -4.18 6.94 -13.84
CA THR A 49 -5.59 7.32 -13.75
C THR A 49 -6.04 7.94 -15.07
N VAL A 50 -7.12 7.45 -15.65
CA VAL A 50 -7.79 8.08 -16.80
C VAL A 50 -9.03 8.81 -16.33
N ARG A 51 -9.20 10.04 -16.82
CA ARG A 51 -10.39 10.87 -16.60
C ARG A 51 -11.07 11.17 -17.94
N ASP A 52 -12.35 10.85 -18.01
CA ASP A 52 -13.25 11.23 -19.10
C ASP A 52 -14.43 12.01 -18.48
N GLY A 53 -14.31 13.35 -18.44
CA GLY A 53 -15.24 14.20 -17.71
C GLY A 53 -15.34 13.81 -16.22
N ASP A 54 -16.51 13.31 -15.82
CA ASP A 54 -16.78 12.83 -14.45
C ASP A 54 -16.42 11.36 -14.24
N GLN A 55 -16.17 10.61 -15.32
CA GLN A 55 -15.78 9.21 -15.20
C GLN A 55 -14.28 9.09 -14.91
N ARG A 56 -13.94 8.14 -14.02
CA ARG A 56 -12.57 7.83 -13.64
C ARG A 56 -12.33 6.33 -13.76
N SER A 57 -11.24 5.96 -14.41
CA SER A 57 -10.76 4.58 -14.46
C SER A 57 -9.26 4.52 -14.17
N THR A 58 -8.76 3.33 -13.84
CA THR A 58 -7.35 3.12 -13.51
C THR A 58 -6.83 1.90 -14.25
N PHE A 59 -5.59 1.99 -14.73
CA PHE A 59 -4.85 0.85 -15.25
C PHE A 59 -3.43 0.84 -14.68
N VAL A 60 -2.78 -0.32 -14.73
CA VAL A 60 -1.43 -0.52 -14.21
C VAL A 60 -0.50 -0.86 -15.36
N VAL A 61 0.67 -0.23 -15.35
CA VAL A 61 1.80 -0.58 -16.21
C VAL A 61 2.82 -1.35 -15.36
N GLU A 62 3.14 -2.57 -15.77
CA GLU A 62 4.09 -3.46 -15.12
C GLU A 62 5.39 -3.55 -15.94
N VAL A 63 6.51 -3.88 -15.30
CA VAL A 63 7.75 -4.23 -16.01
C VAL A 63 7.67 -5.71 -16.39
N ASP A 64 8.02 -6.07 -17.63
CA ASP A 64 8.14 -7.49 -18.00
C ASP A 64 9.35 -8.09 -17.26
N PRO A 65 9.15 -9.09 -16.37
CA PRO A 65 10.26 -9.73 -15.68
C PRO A 65 11.22 -10.45 -16.63
N ARG A 66 10.81 -10.78 -17.86
CA ARG A 66 11.65 -11.43 -18.87
C ARG A 66 12.65 -10.47 -19.51
N GLU A 67 12.36 -9.18 -19.48
CA GLU A 67 13.26 -8.12 -19.97
C GLU A 67 14.18 -7.59 -18.87
N SER A 68 13.95 -8.00 -17.62
CA SER A 68 14.76 -7.54 -16.49
C SER A 68 16.10 -8.25 -16.48
N ASP A 69 17.19 -7.46 -16.53
CA ASP A 69 18.52 -7.97 -16.22
C ASP A 69 18.56 -8.35 -14.73
N THR A 70 18.61 -9.65 -14.45
CA THR A 70 18.66 -10.20 -13.09
C THR A 70 20.08 -10.35 -12.56
N HIS A 71 21.09 -9.78 -13.22
CA HIS A 71 22.45 -9.79 -12.71
C HIS A 71 22.53 -9.02 -11.39
N TRP A 72 23.26 -9.60 -10.43
CA TRP A 72 23.54 -8.95 -9.16
C TRP A 72 24.32 -7.66 -9.41
N GLN A 73 23.69 -6.52 -9.12
CA GLN A 73 24.39 -5.24 -9.05
C GLN A 73 24.81 -4.98 -7.61
N GLU A 74 26.10 -4.75 -7.40
CA GLU A 74 26.59 -4.14 -6.17
C GLU A 74 26.12 -2.69 -6.16
N ILE A 75 25.05 -2.41 -5.42
CA ILE A 75 24.60 -1.05 -5.18
C ILE A 75 25.69 -0.39 -4.33
N ALA A 76 26.44 0.55 -4.92
CA ALA A 76 27.29 1.43 -4.14
C ALA A 76 26.40 2.17 -3.13
N THR A 77 26.52 1.82 -1.86
CA THR A 77 25.92 2.55 -0.75
C THR A 77 26.42 3.99 -0.83
N ASN A 78 25.62 4.88 -1.41
CA ASN A 78 25.77 6.30 -1.18
C ASN A 78 25.31 6.53 0.25
N ASP A 79 26.25 6.84 1.14
CA ASP A 79 26.01 7.36 2.50
C ASP A 79 25.37 8.76 2.46
N SER A 80 24.33 8.94 1.65
CA SER A 80 23.42 10.07 1.78
C SER A 80 22.38 9.67 2.80
N GLU A 81 22.61 10.10 4.03
CA GLU A 81 21.69 10.07 5.16
C GLU A 81 20.34 10.72 4.81
N ALA A 82 19.49 10.02 4.07
CA ALA A 82 18.06 10.18 4.25
C ALA A 82 17.74 9.49 5.57
N SER A 83 17.82 10.23 6.68
CA SER A 83 17.24 9.87 7.97
C SER A 83 15.71 9.77 7.85
N GLY A 84 15.24 8.81 7.05
CA GLY A 84 13.87 8.37 6.98
C GLY A 84 13.58 7.59 8.25
N ARG A 85 13.10 8.28 9.29
CA ARG A 85 12.56 7.63 10.47
C ARG A 85 11.33 6.83 10.03
N VAL A 86 11.50 5.53 9.83
CA VAL A 86 10.38 4.60 9.65
C VAL A 86 9.67 4.50 11.00
N ALA A 87 8.48 5.09 11.09
CA ALA A 87 7.63 4.96 12.27
C ALA A 87 7.10 3.53 12.35
N VAL A 88 7.78 2.67 13.09
CA VAL A 88 7.27 1.34 13.41
C VAL A 88 6.23 1.49 14.53
N ALA A 89 4.96 1.21 14.20
CA ALA A 89 3.88 1.19 15.19
C ALA A 89 4.12 0.02 16.17
N VAL A 90 4.78 0.29 17.30
CA VAL A 90 4.97 -0.71 18.35
C VAL A 90 3.60 -1.00 19.01
N PRO A 91 3.11 -2.25 18.98
CA PRO A 91 1.81 -2.57 19.56
C PRO A 91 1.82 -2.40 21.09
N ARG A 92 1.31 -1.26 21.55
CA ARG A 92 1.22 -0.89 22.98
C ARG A 92 0.19 -1.71 23.76
N TRP A 93 -0.73 -2.38 23.09
CA TRP A 93 -1.76 -3.21 23.71
C TRP A 93 -1.18 -4.38 24.51
N ARG A 94 0.01 -4.88 24.14
CA ARG A 94 0.68 -5.97 24.87
C ARG A 94 0.96 -5.61 26.33
N MET A 95 1.42 -4.39 26.58
CA MET A 95 1.66 -3.91 27.95
C MET A 95 0.35 -3.79 28.74
N LEU A 96 -0.73 -3.33 28.09
CA LEU A 96 -2.05 -3.24 28.71
C LEU A 96 -2.58 -4.63 29.12
N VAL A 97 -2.48 -5.63 28.23
CA VAL A 97 -2.93 -7.00 28.49
C VAL A 97 -2.14 -7.62 29.64
N LEU A 98 -0.83 -7.43 29.68
CA LEU A 98 0.01 -7.92 30.79
C LEU A 98 -0.37 -7.27 32.12
N LEU A 99 -0.65 -5.97 32.13
CA LEU A 99 -1.10 -5.27 33.33
C LEU A 99 -2.44 -5.80 33.84
N ILE A 100 -3.41 -6.01 32.93
CA ILE A 100 -4.72 -6.57 33.28
C ILE A 100 -4.56 -7.99 33.85
N ALA A 101 -3.75 -8.83 33.19
CA ALA A 101 -3.48 -10.19 33.66
C ALA A 101 -2.83 -10.21 35.05
N LEU A 102 -1.89 -9.29 35.33
CA LEU A 102 -1.26 -9.15 36.64
C LEU A 102 -2.28 -8.75 37.72
N LEU A 103 -3.13 -7.76 37.45
CA LEU A 103 -4.16 -7.32 38.39
C LEU A 103 -5.16 -8.43 38.72
N LEU A 104 -5.59 -9.19 37.71
CA LEU A 104 -6.48 -10.34 37.90
C LEU A 104 -5.82 -11.48 38.70
N ALA A 105 -4.52 -11.72 38.48
CA ALA A 105 -3.77 -12.72 39.24
C ALA A 105 -3.66 -12.33 40.72
N ILE A 106 -3.38 -11.05 41.00
CA ILE A 106 -3.34 -10.51 42.37
C ILE A 106 -4.72 -10.63 43.02
N GLU A 107 -5.78 -10.22 42.33
CA GLU A 107 -7.15 -10.31 42.84
C GLU A 107 -7.54 -11.75 43.15
N SER A 108 -7.24 -12.69 42.26
CA SER A 108 -7.50 -14.13 42.46
C SER A 108 -6.78 -14.66 43.71
N LEU A 109 -5.53 -14.27 43.91
CA LEU A 109 -4.77 -14.65 45.11
C LEU A 109 -5.39 -14.07 46.38
N LEU A 110 -5.76 -12.78 46.37
CA LEU A 110 -6.40 -12.11 47.51
C LEU A 110 -7.76 -12.74 47.83
N ARG A 111 -8.59 -13.03 46.83
CA ARG A 111 -9.86 -13.75 47.01
C ARG A 111 -9.63 -15.12 47.63
N ARG A 112 -8.60 -15.84 47.19
CA ARG A 112 -8.28 -17.18 47.71
C ARG A 112 -7.76 -17.16 49.15
N VAL A 113 -6.98 -16.15 49.53
CA VAL A 113 -6.51 -15.98 50.92
C VAL A 113 -7.68 -15.58 51.82
N ARG A 114 -8.49 -14.60 51.42
CA ARG A 114 -9.64 -14.12 52.19
C ARG A 114 -10.76 -15.16 52.33
N GLY A 115 -10.95 -16.00 51.31
CA GLY A 115 -11.89 -17.13 51.38
C GLY A 115 -11.50 -18.19 52.41
N ARG A 116 -10.20 -18.38 52.66
CA ARG A 116 -9.70 -19.34 53.67
C ARG A 116 -9.84 -18.86 55.12
N GLU A 117 -9.98 -17.55 55.33
CA GLU A 117 -10.20 -16.99 56.66
C GLU A 117 -11.63 -17.21 57.17
N HIS A 118 -12.57 -17.58 56.30
CA HIS A 118 -13.96 -17.91 56.67
C HIS A 118 -14.18 -19.40 57.01
N GLU A 119 -13.16 -20.26 56.87
CA GLU A 119 -13.25 -21.71 57.16
C GLU A 119 -12.55 -22.11 58.47
N ARG A 120 -12.33 -21.20 59.43
CA ARG A 120 -12.01 -21.59 60.81
C ARG A 120 -13.31 -21.74 61.61
N PRO A 121 -13.84 -22.97 61.80
CA PRO A 121 -14.82 -23.22 62.85
C PRO A 121 -14.12 -23.13 64.22
N ASP A 122 -14.79 -22.50 65.18
CA ASP A 122 -14.54 -22.63 66.61
C ASP A 122 -14.86 -24.05 67.11
#